data_AF-A0A139R7T2-F1
#
_entry.id   AF-A0A139R7T2-F1
#
_cell.length_a   1.000
_cell.length_b   1.000
_cell.length_c   1.000
_cell.angle_alpha   90.00
_cell.angle_beta   90.00
_cell.angle_gamma   90.00
#
_symmetry.space_group_name_H-M   'P 1'
#
loop_
_entity.id
_entity.type
_entity.pdbx_description
1 polymer ?
#
loop_
_entity_poly.entity_id
_entity_poly.type
_entity_poly.pdbx_seq_one_letter_code
_entity_poly.pdbx_strand_id
1 'polypeptide(L)' 'MFISTELAEKVRVKRAKAQQTKKAVAEELGIKPQTYTKVENGDYDAPKRIYEAVMNWLVEDL' A
#
# COMPACT_ATOMS: atom_id res chain seq x y z
N MET A 1 -3.14 -8.54 10.04
CA MET A 1 -3.66 -8.88 8.69
C MET A 1 -2.46 -8.88 7.77
N PHE A 2 -2.32 -9.86 6.88
CA PHE A 2 -1.03 -10.10 6.23
C PHE A 2 -0.96 -9.50 4.82
N ILE A 3 0.02 -8.63 4.58
CA ILE A 3 0.38 -8.12 3.25
C ILE A 3 1.45 -9.04 2.68
N SER A 4 1.04 -9.93 1.78
CA SER A 4 1.95 -10.82 1.06
C SER A 4 2.81 -10.05 0.04
N THR A 5 3.86 -10.70 -0.44
CA THR A 5 4.71 -10.18 -1.52
C THR A 5 3.93 -9.94 -2.81
N GLU A 6 2.95 -10.80 -3.12
CA GLU A 6 2.04 -10.64 -4.26
C GLU A 6 1.14 -9.40 -4.12
N LEU A 7 0.60 -9.16 -2.92
CA LEU A 7 -0.19 -7.97 -2.66
C LEU A 7 0.67 -6.70 -2.77
N ALA A 8 1.88 -6.75 -2.21
CA ALA A 8 2.86 -5.67 -2.30
C ALA A 8 3.27 -5.37 -3.75
N GLU A 9 3.34 -6.38 -4.63
CA GLU A 9 3.55 -6.19 -6.06
C GLU A 9 2.41 -5.40 -6.70
N LYS A 10 1.15 -5.74 -6.42
CA LYS A 10 -0.02 -4.98 -6.92
C LYS A 10 0.03 -3.52 -6.49
N VAL A 11 0.40 -3.25 -5.24
CA VAL A 11 0.59 -1.87 -4.71
C VAL A 11 1.67 -1.14 -5.51
N ARG A 12 2.83 -1.76 -5.73
CA ARG A 12 3.92 -1.18 -6.51
C ARG A 12 3.49 -0.88 -7.95
N VAL A 13 2.74 -1.77 -8.58
CA VAL A 13 2.23 -1.58 -9.95
C VAL A 13 1.24 -0.43 -10.02
N LYS A 14 0.25 -0.35 -9.11
CA LYS A 14 -0.72 0.76 -9.09
C LYS A 14 -0.01 2.10 -8.89
N ARG A 15 0.91 2.19 -7.91
CA ARG A 15 1.71 3.42 -7.69
C ARG A 15 2.52 3.80 -8.93
N ALA A 16 3.17 2.83 -9.57
CA ALA A 16 4.00 3.08 -10.75
C ALA A 16 3.15 3.59 -11.93
N LYS A 17 1.96 3.01 -12.15
CA LYS A 17 1.00 3.47 -13.17
C LYS A 17 0.54 4.91 -12.90
N ALA A 18 0.30 5.26 -11.64
CA ALA A 18 -0.09 6.61 -11.24
C ALA A 18 1.10 7.61 -11.18
N GLN A 19 2.33 7.16 -11.42
CA GLN A 19 3.56 7.95 -11.27
C GLN A 19 3.70 8.67 -9.92
N GLN A 20 3.12 8.09 -8.86
CA GLN A 20 3.15 8.68 -7.51
C GLN A 20 4.45 8.32 -6.77
N THR A 21 4.92 9.26 -5.95
CA THR A 21 6.00 8.97 -4.99
C THR A 21 5.47 8.14 -3.83
N LYS A 22 6.35 7.39 -3.15
CA LYS A 22 5.97 6.64 -1.94
C LYS A 22 5.36 7.53 -0.86
N LYS A 23 5.85 8.77 -0.75
CA LYS A 23 5.34 9.76 0.21
C LYS A 23 3.91 10.17 -0.13
N ALA A 24 3.62 10.44 -1.41
CA ALA A 24 2.28 10.83 -1.86
C ALA A 24 1.25 9.74 -1.56
N VAL A 25 1.55 8.47 -1.89
CA VAL A 25 0.64 7.36 -1.60
C VAL A 25 0.48 7.14 -0.09
N ALA A 26 1.54 7.33 0.69
CA ALA A 26 1.44 7.24 2.15
C ALA A 26 0.51 8.32 2.74
N GLU A 27 0.56 9.54 2.21
CA GLU A 27 -0.33 10.64 2.58
C GLU A 27 -1.78 10.34 2.20
N GLU A 28 -2.01 9.83 0.99
CA GLU A 28 -3.33 9.39 0.49
C GLU A 28 -3.95 8.29 1.37
N LEU A 29 -3.15 7.29 1.76
CA LEU A 29 -3.54 6.20 2.65
C LEU A 29 -3.66 6.63 4.13
N GLY A 30 -3.27 7.86 4.49
CA GLY A 30 -3.26 8.31 5.89
C GLY A 30 -2.31 7.51 6.78
N ILE A 31 -1.13 7.16 6.27
CA ILE A 31 -0.09 6.41 6.98
C ILE A 31 1.29 7.09 6.89
N LYS A 32 2.22 6.69 7.74
CA LYS A 32 3.60 7.22 7.67
C LYS A 32 4.31 6.65 6.44
N PRO A 33 5.20 7.41 5.75
CA PRO A 33 5.98 6.90 4.63
C PRO A 33 6.79 5.64 4.94
N GLN A 34 7.31 5.52 6.17
CA GLN A 34 8.03 4.32 6.62
C GLN A 34 7.10 3.09 6.68
N THR A 35 5.84 3.27 7.05
CA THR A 35 4.82 2.20 7.03
C THR A 35 4.50 1.80 5.61
N TYR A 36 4.36 2.76 4.69
CA TYR A 36 4.15 2.46 3.28
C TYR A 36 5.32 1.69 2.66
N THR A 37 6.56 1.99 3.05
CA THR A 37 7.72 1.19 2.63
C THR A 37 7.59 -0.28 3.05
N LYS A 38 7.08 -0.57 4.26
CA LYS A 38 6.81 -1.95 4.69
C LYS A 38 5.72 -2.61 3.84
N VAL A 39 4.67 -1.87 3.49
CA VAL A 39 3.61 -2.33 2.58
C VAL A 39 4.18 -2.76 1.23
N GLU A 40 5.02 -1.92 0.60
CA GLU A 40 5.61 -2.25 -0.71
C GLU A 40 6.69 -3.33 -0.67
N ASN A 41 7.32 -3.55 0.48
CA ASN A 41 8.26 -4.65 0.66
C ASN A 41 7.51 -6.00 0.78
N GLY A 42 6.27 -5.99 1.26
CA GLY A 42 5.51 -7.19 1.58
C GLY A 42 6.02 -7.88 2.84
N ASP A 43 5.56 -9.11 3.06
CA ASP A 43 5.83 -9.91 4.27
C ASP A 43 5.58 -9.10 5.56
N TYR A 44 4.47 -8.38 5.57
CA TYR A 44 4.16 -7.43 6.62
C TYR A 44 2.85 -7.80 7.32
N ASP A 45 2.94 -8.14 8.61
CA ASP A 45 1.76 -8.23 9.46
C ASP A 45 1.28 -6.83 9.84
N ALA A 46 0.37 -6.33 9.02
CA ALA A 46 -0.17 -5.00 9.13
C ALA A 46 -1.34 -4.95 10.13
N PRO A 47 -1.44 -3.88 10.95
CA PRO A 47 -2.66 -3.56 11.66
C PRO A 47 -3.86 -3.52 10.71
N LYS A 48 -5.01 -4.01 11.16
CA LYS A 48 -6.24 -4.12 10.35
C LYS A 48 -6.56 -2.83 9.57
N ARG A 49 -6.48 -1.67 10.24
CA ARG A 49 -6.70 -0.35 9.63
C ARG A 49 -5.81 -0.08 8.41
N ILE A 50 -4.53 -0.44 8.47
CA ILE A 50 -3.57 -0.23 7.38
C ILE A 50 -3.87 -1.20 6.24
N TYR A 51 -4.15 -2.45 6.56
CA TYR A 51 -4.53 -3.45 5.57
C TYR A 51 -5.79 -3.02 4.80
N GLU A 52 -6.83 -2.60 5.51
CA GLU A 52 -8.07 -2.10 4.91
C GLU A 52 -7.84 -0.87 4.04
N ALA A 53 -7.06 0.12 4.51
CA ALA A 53 -6.71 1.30 3.72
C ALA A 53 -6.00 0.92 2.40
N VAL A 54 -5.02 0.01 2.46
CA VAL A 54 -4.29 -0.47 1.28
C VAL A 54 -5.20 -1.24 0.33
N MET A 55 -6.07 -2.12 0.85
CA MET A 55 -7.00 -2.89 0.03
C MET A 55 -8.04 -2.00 -0.65
N ASN A 56 -8.63 -1.04 0.08
CA ASN A 56 -9.58 -0.09 -0.48
C ASN A 56 -8.93 0.74 -1.58
N TRP A 57 -7.72 1.25 -1.32
CA TRP A 57 -6.97 1.98 -2.33
C TRP A 57 -6.65 1.14 -3.56
N LEU A 58 -6.38 -0.17 -3.42
CA LEU A 58 -6.18 -1.04 -4.57
C LEU A 58 -7.43 -1.25 -5.44
N VAL A 59 -8.63 -1.14 -4.86
CA VAL A 59 -9.91 -1.38 -5.56
C VAL A 59 -10.64 -0.11 -5.99
N GLU A 60 -10.16 1.09 -5.60
CA GLU A 60 -10.78 2.39 -5.94
C GLU A 60 -10.95 2.68 -7.45
N ASP A 61 -10.36 1.87 -8.34
CA ASP A 61 -10.49 2.01 -9.81
C ASP A 61 -11.38 0.94 -10.47
N LEU A 62 -12.08 0.09 -9.68
CA LEU A 62 -13.06 -0.91 -10.15
C LEU A 62 -14.48 -0.35 -10.11
#